data_AF-A0A2U1J338-F1
#
_entry.id   AF-A0A2U1J338-F1
#
_cell.length_a   1.000
_cell.length_b   1.000
_cell.length_c   1.000
_cell.angle_alpha   90.00
_cell.angle_beta   90.00
_cell.angle_gamma   90.00
#
_symmetry.space_group_name_H-M   'P 1'
#
loop_
_entity.id
_entity.type
_entity.pdbx_description
1 polymer ?
#
loop_
_entity_poly.entity_id
_entity_poly.type
_entity_poly.pdbx_seq_one_letter_code
_entity_poly.pdbx_strand_id
1 'polypeptide(L)'
;MTEEISNSEIVAALEAWKSVGLSKLLLRYGENGKEILSNQKECVQSRRELAEKTKEFRKKNEMQNSGELKTLLRAYQGEIDNLTKKMKYAEGKFLSLFKILNEVPDPEPYFERLLEGTKANLMDTQYKQEINKVKNENVLLARKLLKTKEIEEQKDQLRIQLDKTNEKMQGLIEERVVEREKEIKEETENLIQYLKNRELDLQQQLSEAVQNLDLIRNSHDMTQAELMELSQNKDRSLSTRLAEMDIVQADLDRSNAKITNLQIQNTSLKAEIQALKEGVGASSTVSEFQHRIETQEEEINRLVVEVETLLQNQFSVESSLKQNIEALELEVSGRKAEIEKLSNRINITQDYEEIKRELEIIKSVEYSVNWDEDEPENSSGNHQPLEKLLIKKTQNLQNSLTSTKNLLTNANTELEQCRHKIKVLEEDLAKKSTLVTKLEQDIMAVESSNLPTITSGENSIDTHNSNEKEVAKSGASVGSGYHPSQEAAILPIVTGQRDRFRQRNIELEMELRKQQTMIAEYQEKVERFERDNVGLYQQIRYLQSYSSSNNKARFTDEESEHGRSFNETSGSRFDDTETVQVRMLNEHQAVDVPGGSVKGSGFGSKLATKYQNLCNALVNSRV
;
A
#
# COMPACT_ATOMS: atom_id res chain seq x y z
N MET A 1 -47.65 107.30 36.19
CA MET A 1 -46.84 107.59 37.39
C MET A 1 -47.80 107.57 38.56
N THR A 2 -47.92 106.43 39.21
CA THR A 2 -48.43 106.32 40.58
C THR A 2 -47.18 106.15 41.44
N GLU A 3 -46.99 107.01 42.42
CA GLU A 3 -45.99 106.75 43.46
C GLU A 3 -46.52 105.56 44.27
N GLU A 4 -45.83 104.41 44.17
CA GLU A 4 -46.18 103.23 44.94
C GLU A 4 -45.79 103.49 46.40
N ILE A 5 -46.74 104.02 47.17
CA ILE A 5 -46.63 104.24 48.63
C ILE A 5 -46.07 102.95 49.23
N SER A 6 -44.89 103.02 49.83
CA SER A 6 -44.19 101.78 50.18
C SER A 6 -44.96 101.04 51.27
N ASN A 7 -44.89 99.70 51.27
CA ASN A 7 -45.50 98.92 52.35
C ASN A 7 -44.94 99.32 53.74
N SER A 8 -43.75 99.92 53.80
CA SER A 8 -43.17 100.50 55.02
C SER A 8 -43.90 101.78 55.45
N GLU A 9 -44.23 102.68 54.52
CA GLU A 9 -45.06 103.87 54.80
C GLU A 9 -46.48 103.48 55.21
N ILE A 10 -47.10 102.50 54.55
CA ILE A 10 -48.44 102.02 54.90
C ILE A 10 -48.45 101.40 56.32
N VAL A 11 -47.44 100.59 56.66
CA VAL A 11 -47.29 100.03 58.01
C VAL A 11 -47.04 101.14 59.04
N ALA A 12 -46.12 102.07 58.79
CA ALA A 12 -45.82 103.16 59.71
C ALA A 12 -47.02 104.09 59.94
N ALA A 13 -47.81 104.38 58.89
CA ALA A 13 -49.05 105.14 59.01
C ALA A 13 -50.11 104.37 59.81
N LEU A 14 -50.27 103.08 59.56
CA LEU A 14 -51.19 102.20 60.29
C LEU A 14 -50.81 102.11 61.78
N GLU A 15 -49.53 101.93 62.10
CA GLU A 15 -49.05 101.90 63.49
C GLU A 15 -49.23 103.26 64.18
N ALA A 16 -48.97 104.37 63.48
CA ALA A 16 -49.23 105.71 64.00
C ALA A 16 -50.72 105.92 64.33
N TRP A 17 -51.64 105.59 63.41
CA TRP A 17 -53.08 105.72 63.66
C TRP A 17 -53.59 104.76 64.74
N LYS A 18 -53.09 103.51 64.79
CA LYS A 18 -53.37 102.56 65.90
C LYS A 18 -52.90 103.08 67.26
N SER A 19 -51.77 103.80 67.31
CA SER A 19 -51.27 104.42 68.54
C SER A 19 -52.10 105.64 69.00
N VAL A 20 -52.64 106.41 68.05
CA VAL A 20 -53.56 107.53 68.31
C VAL A 20 -54.95 107.01 68.74
N GLY A 21 -55.40 105.90 68.17
CA GLY A 21 -56.66 105.23 68.52
C GLY A 21 -57.87 106.16 68.36
N LEU A 22 -58.01 106.80 67.19
CA LEU A 22 -58.91 107.94 66.95
C LEU A 22 -60.32 107.70 67.48
N SER A 23 -60.94 106.57 67.18
CA SER A 23 -62.27 106.20 67.70
C SER A 23 -62.39 106.22 69.25
N LYS A 24 -61.35 105.77 69.98
CA LYS A 24 -61.31 105.79 71.47
C LYS A 24 -61.06 107.20 72.00
N LEU A 25 -60.20 107.95 71.32
CA LEU A 25 -59.89 109.34 71.64
C LEU A 25 -61.11 110.25 71.44
N LEU A 26 -61.86 110.06 70.36
CA LEU A 26 -63.15 110.72 70.10
C LEU A 26 -64.18 110.41 71.19
N LEU A 27 -64.33 109.14 71.60
CA LEU A 27 -65.27 108.79 72.67
C LEU A 27 -64.98 109.57 73.95
N ARG A 28 -63.71 109.60 74.39
CA ARG A 28 -63.27 110.33 75.59
C ARG A 28 -63.43 111.84 75.46
N TYR A 29 -63.05 112.44 74.34
CA TYR A 29 -63.24 113.89 74.14
C TYR A 29 -64.72 114.26 73.94
N GLY A 30 -65.57 113.33 73.52
CA GLY A 30 -67.02 113.50 73.49
C GLY A 30 -67.65 113.51 74.88
N GLU A 31 -67.09 112.79 75.85
CA GLU A 31 -67.46 112.89 77.27
C GLU A 31 -67.06 114.25 77.84
N ASN A 32 -65.81 114.67 77.65
CA ASN A 32 -65.34 116.02 78.00
C ASN A 32 -66.20 117.12 77.33
N GLY A 33 -66.65 116.90 76.09
CA GLY A 33 -67.54 117.82 75.37
C GLY A 33 -68.94 117.93 75.96
N LYS A 34 -69.50 116.83 76.50
CA LYS A 34 -70.76 116.85 77.27
C LYS A 34 -70.59 117.60 78.58
N GLU A 35 -69.47 117.40 79.28
CA GLU A 35 -69.13 118.10 80.51
C GLU A 35 -68.99 119.61 80.29
N ILE A 36 -68.23 120.02 79.26
CA ILE A 36 -68.14 121.42 78.81
C ILE A 36 -69.53 122.01 78.50
N LEU A 37 -70.42 121.25 77.87
CA LEU A 37 -71.80 121.68 77.61
C LEU A 37 -72.70 121.74 78.85
N SER A 38 -72.35 121.08 79.96
CA SER A 38 -72.99 121.30 81.28
C SER A 38 -72.42 122.55 81.94
N ASN A 39 -71.09 122.62 82.06
CA ASN A 39 -70.35 123.73 82.65
C ASN A 39 -70.72 125.07 81.97
N GLN A 40 -70.88 125.10 80.65
CA GLN A 40 -71.32 126.30 79.92
C GLN A 40 -72.75 126.76 80.33
N LYS A 41 -73.68 125.84 80.60
CA LYS A 41 -75.03 126.18 81.09
C LYS A 41 -74.97 126.69 82.53
N GLU A 42 -74.22 126.00 83.39
CA GLU A 42 -74.04 126.34 84.80
C GLU A 42 -73.32 127.68 84.97
N CYS A 43 -72.31 127.99 84.16
CA CYS A 43 -71.67 129.31 84.11
C CYS A 43 -72.59 130.42 83.60
N VAL A 44 -73.51 130.13 82.66
CA VAL A 44 -74.53 131.11 82.23
C VAL A 44 -75.56 131.36 83.34
N GLN A 45 -76.01 130.33 84.04
CA GLN A 45 -76.95 130.46 85.16
C GLN A 45 -76.31 131.19 86.35
N SER A 46 -75.14 130.73 86.83
CA SER A 46 -74.44 131.33 87.96
C SER A 46 -74.02 132.79 87.70
N ARG A 47 -73.61 133.14 86.46
CA ARG A 47 -73.36 134.54 86.08
C ARG A 47 -74.63 135.39 86.11
N ARG A 48 -75.80 134.83 85.75
CA ARG A 48 -77.09 135.51 85.88
C ARG A 48 -77.46 135.73 87.35
N GLU A 49 -77.38 134.69 88.18
CA GLU A 49 -77.64 134.80 89.62
C GLU A 49 -76.70 135.80 90.30
N LEU A 50 -75.42 135.82 89.92
CA LEU A 50 -74.45 136.79 90.43
C LEU A 50 -74.82 138.22 90.00
N ALA A 51 -75.22 138.44 88.74
CA ALA A 51 -75.68 139.75 88.28
C ALA A 51 -76.93 140.23 89.02
N GLU A 52 -77.87 139.33 89.34
CA GLU A 52 -79.06 139.60 90.14
C GLU A 52 -78.69 139.92 91.61
N LYS A 53 -77.83 139.12 92.26
CA LYS A 53 -77.30 139.36 93.61
C LYS A 53 -76.51 140.68 93.70
N THR A 54 -75.68 141.02 92.71
CA THR A 54 -74.96 142.31 92.62
C THR A 54 -75.88 143.50 92.29
N LYS A 55 -77.07 143.26 91.74
CA LYS A 55 -78.11 144.31 91.57
C LYS A 55 -78.84 144.56 92.89
N GLU A 56 -79.18 143.52 93.65
CA GLU A 56 -79.75 143.64 94.98
C GLU A 56 -78.82 144.33 95.98
N PHE A 57 -77.56 143.91 96.06
CA PHE A 57 -76.56 144.50 96.95
C PHE A 57 -76.42 146.02 96.73
N ARG A 58 -76.36 146.44 95.46
CA ARG A 58 -76.31 147.87 95.11
C ARG A 58 -77.54 148.64 95.60
N LYS A 59 -78.75 148.06 95.49
CA LYS A 59 -80.01 148.65 95.95
C LYS A 59 -80.14 148.70 97.49
N LYS A 60 -79.65 147.68 98.20
CA LYS A 60 -79.73 147.61 99.67
C LYS A 60 -78.79 148.59 100.38
N ASN A 61 -77.61 148.87 99.80
CA ASN A 61 -76.55 149.65 100.46
C ASN A 61 -76.35 151.07 99.88
N GLU A 62 -77.34 151.70 99.23
CA GLU A 62 -77.16 152.97 98.51
C GLU A 62 -76.57 154.11 99.36
N MET A 63 -76.88 154.17 100.67
CA MET A 63 -76.32 155.14 101.63
C MET A 63 -74.85 154.91 102.01
N GLN A 64 -74.29 153.70 101.79
CA GLN A 64 -72.91 153.33 102.19
C GLN A 64 -72.01 152.96 101.01
N ASN A 65 -72.55 152.86 99.79
CA ASN A 65 -71.80 152.47 98.60
C ASN A 65 -70.82 153.56 98.11
N SER A 66 -69.59 153.53 98.62
CA SER A 66 -68.48 154.42 98.21
C SER A 66 -68.21 154.38 96.70
N GLY A 67 -67.59 155.44 96.17
CA GLY A 67 -67.20 155.51 94.76
C GLY A 67 -66.22 154.40 94.37
N GLU A 68 -65.29 154.08 95.25
CA GLU A 68 -64.30 153.01 95.11
C GLU A 68 -64.95 151.63 94.95
N LEU A 69 -65.96 151.31 95.79
CA LEU A 69 -66.69 150.05 95.70
C LEU A 69 -67.44 149.91 94.37
N LYS A 70 -67.96 151.01 93.82
CA LYS A 70 -68.61 151.04 92.49
C LYS A 70 -67.58 150.82 91.36
N THR A 71 -66.37 151.33 91.50
CA THR A 71 -65.25 151.09 90.57
C THR A 71 -64.74 149.65 90.66
N LEU A 72 -64.57 149.11 91.87
CA LEU A 72 -64.13 147.73 92.10
C LEU A 72 -65.14 146.71 91.55
N LEU A 73 -66.44 146.93 91.77
CA LEU A 73 -67.49 146.10 91.16
C LEU A 73 -67.48 146.14 89.62
N ARG A 74 -67.15 147.29 89.01
CA ARG A 74 -66.97 147.39 87.55
C ARG A 74 -65.72 146.63 87.07
N ALA A 75 -64.62 146.66 87.84
CA ALA A 75 -63.40 145.91 87.52
C ALA A 75 -63.65 144.39 87.58
N TYR A 76 -64.28 143.89 88.66
CA TYR A 76 -64.67 142.48 88.75
C TYR A 76 -65.65 142.07 87.66
N GLN A 77 -66.66 142.90 87.33
CA GLN A 77 -67.56 142.62 86.22
C GLN A 77 -66.81 142.57 84.88
N GLY A 78 -65.87 143.48 84.65
CA GLY A 78 -65.02 143.49 83.46
C GLY A 78 -64.20 142.20 83.31
N GLU A 79 -63.61 141.70 84.40
CA GLU A 79 -62.83 140.47 84.33
C GLU A 79 -63.71 139.20 84.24
N ILE A 80 -64.86 139.16 84.91
CA ILE A 80 -65.86 138.07 84.71
C ILE A 80 -66.34 138.03 83.25
N ASP A 81 -66.57 139.20 82.63
CA ASP A 81 -66.97 139.31 81.24
C ASP A 81 -65.83 138.90 80.28
N ASN A 82 -64.58 139.24 80.59
CA ASN A 82 -63.38 138.81 79.84
C ASN A 82 -63.13 137.30 79.96
N LEU A 83 -63.21 136.74 81.18
CA LEU A 83 -63.11 135.32 81.44
C LEU A 83 -64.21 134.56 80.70
N THR A 84 -65.46 135.02 80.74
CA THR A 84 -66.55 134.39 79.97
C THR A 84 -66.28 134.42 78.46
N LYS A 85 -65.71 135.52 77.92
CA LYS A 85 -65.34 135.59 76.49
C LYS A 85 -64.23 134.60 76.13
N LYS A 86 -63.16 134.54 76.94
CA LYS A 86 -62.04 133.58 76.78
C LYS A 86 -62.54 132.13 76.84
N MET A 87 -63.36 131.82 77.85
CA MET A 87 -64.00 130.51 78.05
C MET A 87 -64.85 130.12 76.85
N LYS A 88 -65.85 130.92 76.47
CA LYS A 88 -66.72 130.61 75.32
C LYS A 88 -65.97 130.50 73.99
N TYR A 89 -64.87 131.23 73.81
CA TYR A 89 -64.01 131.08 72.64
C TYR A 89 -63.28 129.73 72.65
N ALA A 90 -62.67 129.34 73.77
CA ALA A 90 -61.99 128.06 73.93
C ALA A 90 -62.95 126.88 73.79
N GLU A 91 -64.09 126.91 74.49
CA GLU A 91 -65.17 125.90 74.39
C GLU A 91 -65.70 125.80 72.96
N GLY A 92 -66.01 126.93 72.32
CA GLY A 92 -66.54 126.96 70.96
C GLY A 92 -65.54 126.43 69.92
N LYS A 93 -64.24 126.69 70.10
CA LYS A 93 -63.19 126.13 69.24
C LYS A 93 -62.98 124.63 69.51
N PHE A 94 -63.01 124.19 70.76
CA PHE A 94 -62.95 122.77 71.12
C PHE A 94 -64.13 121.98 70.52
N LEU A 95 -65.37 122.44 70.74
CA LEU A 95 -66.58 121.77 70.23
C LEU A 95 -66.63 121.79 68.70
N SER A 96 -66.14 122.85 68.05
CA SER A 96 -66.02 122.91 66.59
C SER A 96 -64.99 121.92 66.04
N LEU A 97 -63.83 121.79 66.67
CA LEU A 97 -62.81 120.81 66.29
C LEU A 97 -63.29 119.37 66.55
N PHE A 98 -63.90 119.14 67.71
CA PHE A 98 -64.48 117.84 68.07
C PHE A 98 -65.55 117.41 67.07
N LYS A 99 -66.45 118.32 66.66
CA LYS A 99 -67.44 118.03 65.63
C LYS A 99 -66.78 117.55 64.33
N ILE A 100 -65.79 118.29 63.82
CA ILE A 100 -65.11 117.95 62.56
C ILE A 100 -64.44 116.57 62.67
N LEU A 101 -63.70 116.32 63.76
CA LEU A 101 -63.03 115.03 63.97
C LEU A 101 -64.02 113.86 64.13
N ASN A 102 -65.20 114.09 64.70
CA ASN A 102 -66.25 113.09 64.89
C ASN A 102 -67.12 112.86 63.61
N GLU A 103 -67.02 113.73 62.61
CA GLU A 103 -67.65 113.53 61.28
C GLU A 103 -66.70 112.82 60.29
N VAL A 104 -65.40 112.69 60.61
CA VAL A 104 -64.40 111.98 59.79
C VAL A 104 -64.37 110.48 60.15
N PRO A 105 -64.43 109.57 59.17
CA PRO A 105 -64.30 108.13 59.42
C PRO A 105 -62.87 107.75 59.82
N ASP A 106 -62.73 106.74 60.68
CA ASP A 106 -61.43 106.27 61.16
C ASP A 106 -60.58 105.68 60.00
N PRO A 107 -59.35 106.16 59.76
CA PRO A 107 -58.52 105.71 58.64
C PRO A 107 -57.84 104.34 58.88
N GLU A 108 -57.75 103.87 60.13
CA GLU A 108 -57.10 102.60 60.50
C GLU A 108 -57.52 101.39 59.63
N PRO A 109 -58.82 101.04 59.51
CA PRO A 109 -59.25 99.87 58.72
C PRO A 109 -58.99 99.99 57.21
N TYR A 110 -58.86 101.21 56.69
CA TYR A 110 -58.55 101.43 55.27
C TYR A 110 -57.08 101.13 54.98
N PHE A 111 -56.16 101.55 55.84
CA PHE A 111 -54.74 101.18 55.73
C PHE A 111 -54.54 99.67 55.91
N GLU A 112 -55.28 99.03 56.81
CA GLU A 112 -55.18 97.58 57.04
C GLU A 112 -55.62 96.78 55.80
N ARG A 113 -56.76 97.16 55.20
CA ARG A 113 -57.24 96.55 53.94
C ARG A 113 -56.33 96.83 52.75
N LEU A 114 -55.70 98.01 52.68
CA LEU A 114 -54.70 98.32 51.65
C LEU A 114 -53.46 97.42 51.80
N LEU A 115 -52.95 97.26 53.02
CA LEU A 115 -51.80 96.40 53.32
C LEU A 115 -52.09 94.91 53.09
N GLU A 116 -53.32 94.45 53.32
CA GLU A 116 -53.76 93.10 52.94
C GLU A 116 -53.82 92.95 51.40
N GLY A 117 -54.37 93.95 50.70
CA GLY A 117 -54.43 93.98 49.24
C GLY A 117 -53.05 93.98 48.56
N THR A 118 -52.07 94.74 49.07
CA THR A 118 -50.70 94.72 48.52
C THR A 118 -50.02 93.38 48.77
N LYS A 119 -50.20 92.77 49.95
CA LYS A 119 -49.71 91.41 50.25
C LYS A 119 -50.32 90.36 49.32
N ALA A 120 -51.63 90.40 49.09
CA ALA A 120 -52.33 89.48 48.18
C ALA A 120 -51.83 89.62 46.73
N ASN A 121 -51.64 90.84 46.24
CA ASN A 121 -51.10 91.11 44.90
C ASN A 121 -49.63 90.65 44.77
N LEU A 122 -48.80 90.82 45.81
CA LEU A 122 -47.43 90.29 45.83
C LEU A 122 -47.40 88.75 45.77
N MET A 123 -48.26 88.07 46.52
CA MET A 123 -48.38 86.61 46.46
C MET A 123 -48.88 86.11 45.09
N ASP A 124 -49.91 86.74 44.54
CA ASP A 124 -50.44 86.42 43.20
C ASP A 124 -49.40 86.65 42.08
N THR A 125 -48.62 87.74 42.14
CA THR A 125 -47.51 87.96 41.19
C THR A 125 -46.37 86.95 41.36
N GLN A 126 -46.05 86.51 42.59
CA GLN A 126 -45.10 85.43 42.84
C GLN A 126 -45.59 84.10 42.26
N TYR A 127 -46.82 83.67 42.56
CA TYR A 127 -47.41 82.45 42.00
C TYR A 127 -47.51 82.49 40.48
N LYS A 128 -47.83 83.65 39.87
CA LYS A 128 -47.79 83.83 38.41
C LYS A 128 -46.39 83.67 37.83
N GLN A 129 -45.35 84.15 38.51
CA GLN A 129 -43.96 83.91 38.10
C GLN A 129 -43.58 82.44 38.23
N GLU A 130 -43.96 81.75 39.30
CA GLU A 130 -43.70 80.32 39.49
C GLU A 130 -44.43 79.45 38.45
N ILE A 131 -45.72 79.70 38.22
CA ILE A 131 -46.50 79.03 37.17
C ILE A 131 -45.85 79.23 35.80
N ASN A 132 -45.30 80.41 35.51
CA ASN A 132 -44.60 80.67 34.24
C ASN A 132 -43.22 79.98 34.17
N LYS A 133 -42.46 79.90 35.28
CA LYS A 133 -41.23 79.09 35.36
C LYS A 133 -41.52 77.62 35.08
N VAL A 134 -42.47 77.03 35.82
CA VAL A 134 -42.87 75.62 35.67
C VAL A 134 -43.41 75.32 34.26
N LYS A 135 -44.19 76.22 33.65
CA LYS A 135 -44.63 76.09 32.25
C LYS A 135 -43.44 76.08 31.28
N ASN A 136 -42.49 77.00 31.45
CA ASN A 136 -41.31 77.08 30.59
C ASN A 136 -40.41 75.83 30.76
N GLU A 137 -40.22 75.37 31.98
CA GLU A 137 -39.50 74.13 32.28
C GLU A 137 -40.18 72.91 31.65
N ASN A 138 -41.51 72.82 31.74
CA ASN A 138 -42.27 71.71 31.14
C ASN A 138 -42.18 71.72 29.59
N VAL A 139 -42.20 72.90 28.96
CA VAL A 139 -41.93 73.05 27.51
C VAL A 139 -40.49 72.66 27.15
N LEU A 140 -39.50 72.99 27.99
CA LEU A 140 -38.10 72.59 27.79
C LEU A 140 -37.91 71.07 27.99
N LEU A 141 -38.60 70.46 28.96
CA LEU A 141 -38.60 69.02 29.19
C LEU A 141 -39.28 68.28 28.03
N ALA A 142 -40.41 68.76 27.53
CA ALA A 142 -41.07 68.20 26.33
C ALA A 142 -40.15 68.27 25.10
N ARG A 143 -39.44 69.38 24.88
CA ARG A 143 -38.43 69.51 23.81
C ARG A 143 -37.24 68.57 24.01
N LYS A 144 -36.78 68.36 25.24
CA LYS A 144 -35.72 67.38 25.54
C LYS A 144 -36.18 65.95 25.25
N LEU A 145 -37.40 65.59 25.69
CA LEU A 145 -37.99 64.27 25.49
C LEU A 145 -38.20 63.94 24.00
N LEU A 146 -38.63 64.91 23.19
CA LEU A 146 -38.69 64.75 21.73
C LEU A 146 -37.30 64.47 21.14
N LYS A 147 -36.27 65.25 21.51
CA LYS A 147 -34.89 65.00 21.06
C LYS A 147 -34.33 63.67 21.53
N THR A 148 -34.69 63.20 22.73
CA THR A 148 -34.30 61.86 23.20
C THR A 148 -34.91 60.78 22.30
N LYS A 149 -36.19 60.90 21.92
CA LYS A 149 -36.83 59.98 20.98
C LYS A 149 -36.20 60.02 19.59
N GLU A 150 -35.93 61.21 19.05
CA GLU A 150 -35.21 61.37 17.78
C GLU A 150 -33.84 60.66 17.80
N ILE A 151 -33.12 60.73 18.92
CA ILE A 151 -31.82 60.06 19.12
C ILE A 151 -31.99 58.53 19.31
N GLU A 152 -33.03 58.08 20.00
CA GLU A 152 -33.36 56.65 20.15
C GLU A 152 -33.75 56.01 18.81
N GLU A 153 -34.60 56.67 18.02
CA GLU A 153 -34.96 56.24 16.67
C GLU A 153 -33.75 56.19 15.73
N GLN A 154 -32.86 57.19 15.77
CA GLN A 154 -31.61 57.18 15.00
C GLN A 154 -30.64 56.07 15.44
N LYS A 155 -30.50 55.86 16.75
CA LYS A 155 -29.68 54.77 17.34
C LYS A 155 -30.19 53.40 16.91
N ASP A 156 -31.49 53.18 16.90
CA ASP A 156 -32.07 51.89 16.54
C ASP A 156 -32.06 51.67 15.01
N GLN A 157 -32.21 52.73 14.19
CA GLN A 157 -31.91 52.68 12.76
C GLN A 157 -30.44 52.32 12.48
N LEU A 158 -29.49 52.92 13.20
CA LEU A 158 -28.06 52.61 13.07
C LEU A 158 -27.72 51.19 13.53
N ARG A 159 -28.40 50.67 14.56
CA ARG A 159 -28.31 49.25 14.95
C ARG A 159 -28.79 48.33 13.84
N ILE A 160 -29.99 48.55 13.30
CA ILE A 160 -30.55 47.76 12.20
C ILE A 160 -29.65 47.82 10.95
N GLN A 161 -28.97 48.94 10.69
CA GLN A 161 -27.98 49.03 9.61
C GLN A 161 -26.70 48.25 9.93
N LEU A 162 -26.16 48.39 11.14
CA LEU A 162 -24.97 47.68 11.61
C LEU A 162 -25.18 46.16 11.58
N ASP A 163 -26.31 45.67 12.10
CA ASP A 163 -26.67 44.27 12.12
C ASP A 163 -26.78 43.70 10.69
N LYS A 164 -27.40 44.44 9.76
CA LYS A 164 -27.46 44.07 8.32
C LYS A 164 -26.11 44.11 7.62
N THR A 165 -25.16 44.96 8.03
CA THR A 165 -23.79 44.93 7.51
C THR A 165 -22.98 43.78 8.10
N ASN A 166 -23.21 43.43 9.36
CA ASN A 166 -22.58 42.29 10.03
C ASN A 166 -23.09 40.96 9.44
N GLU A 167 -24.40 40.82 9.24
CA GLU A 167 -25.03 39.65 8.59
C GLU A 167 -24.48 39.43 7.17
N LYS A 168 -24.36 40.49 6.37
CA LYS A 168 -23.73 40.43 5.04
C LYS A 168 -22.24 40.09 5.09
N MET A 169 -21.50 40.66 6.04
CA MET A 169 -20.07 40.35 6.20
C MET A 169 -19.87 38.90 6.64
N GLN A 170 -20.70 38.41 7.56
CA GLN A 170 -20.71 37.02 8.02
C GLN A 170 -21.02 36.07 6.88
N GLY A 171 -22.07 36.34 6.07
CA GLY A 171 -22.38 35.53 4.89
C GLY A 171 -21.25 35.49 3.85
N LEU A 172 -20.57 36.61 3.59
CA LEU A 172 -19.40 36.65 2.72
C LEU A 172 -18.17 35.94 3.31
N ILE A 173 -18.03 35.90 4.63
CA ILE A 173 -16.99 35.11 5.31
C ILE A 173 -17.33 33.61 5.21
N GLU A 174 -18.58 33.22 5.44
CA GLU A 174 -19.03 31.82 5.35
C GLU A 174 -18.93 31.29 3.91
N GLU A 175 -19.38 32.05 2.91
CA GLU A 175 -19.21 31.71 1.48
C GLU A 175 -17.74 31.50 1.13
N ARG A 176 -16.85 32.42 1.56
CA ARG A 176 -15.42 32.33 1.30
C ARG A 176 -14.72 31.22 2.09
N VAL A 177 -15.20 30.87 3.29
CA VAL A 177 -14.71 29.72 4.04
C VAL A 177 -15.12 28.42 3.34
N VAL A 178 -16.35 28.30 2.83
CA VAL A 178 -16.81 27.14 2.06
C VAL A 178 -16.04 27.00 0.75
N GLU A 179 -15.77 28.11 0.05
CA GLU A 179 -14.92 28.13 -1.15
C GLU A 179 -13.49 27.64 -0.83
N ARG A 180 -12.86 28.15 0.24
CA ARG A 180 -11.52 27.72 0.67
C ARG A 180 -11.47 26.29 1.20
N GLU A 181 -12.50 25.83 1.88
CA GLU A 181 -12.64 24.42 2.24
C GLU A 181 -12.74 23.53 0.98
N LYS A 182 -13.42 23.99 -0.08
CA LYS A 182 -13.53 23.25 -1.35
C LYS A 182 -12.21 23.24 -2.10
N GLU A 183 -11.50 24.37 -2.21
CA GLU A 183 -10.13 24.44 -2.75
C GLU A 183 -9.21 23.42 -2.05
N ILE A 184 -9.16 23.43 -0.71
CA ILE A 184 -8.30 22.52 0.08
C ILE A 184 -8.73 21.05 -0.10
N LYS A 185 -10.03 20.75 -0.21
CA LYS A 185 -10.52 19.39 -0.48
C LYS A 185 -10.10 18.91 -1.87
N GLU A 186 -10.17 19.77 -2.88
CA GLU A 186 -9.71 19.47 -4.24
C GLU A 186 -8.18 19.33 -4.31
N GLU A 187 -7.41 20.20 -3.67
CA GLU A 187 -5.95 20.08 -3.57
C GLU A 187 -5.52 18.78 -2.86
N THR A 188 -6.16 18.44 -1.74
CA THR A 188 -5.85 17.21 -1.00
C THR A 188 -6.28 15.95 -1.74
N GLU A 189 -7.42 15.93 -2.43
CA GLU A 189 -7.81 14.80 -3.27
C GLU A 189 -6.86 14.62 -4.46
N ASN A 190 -6.49 15.72 -5.15
CA ASN A 190 -5.49 15.67 -6.23
C ASN A 190 -4.13 15.16 -5.73
N LEU A 191 -3.68 15.58 -4.54
CA LEU A 191 -2.45 15.09 -3.92
C LEU A 191 -2.54 13.59 -3.56
N ILE A 192 -3.68 13.13 -3.03
CA ILE A 192 -3.93 11.71 -2.73
C ILE A 192 -3.92 10.88 -4.02
N GLN A 193 -4.55 11.35 -5.09
CA GLN A 193 -4.54 10.68 -6.40
C GLN A 193 -3.12 10.64 -6.99
N TYR A 194 -2.37 11.74 -6.94
CA TYR A 194 -0.97 11.78 -7.37
C TYR A 194 -0.09 10.80 -6.58
N LEU A 195 -0.17 10.80 -5.25
CA LEU A 195 0.60 9.88 -4.39
C LEU A 195 0.22 8.43 -4.63
N LYS A 196 -1.07 8.11 -4.83
CA LYS A 196 -1.55 6.76 -5.13
C LYS A 196 -1.09 6.27 -6.50
N ASN A 197 -1.09 7.12 -7.52
CA ASN A 197 -0.55 6.78 -8.84
C ASN A 197 0.97 6.56 -8.75
N ARG A 198 1.68 7.44 -8.03
CA ARG A 198 3.12 7.32 -7.77
C ARG A 198 3.47 6.05 -6.99
N GLU A 199 2.62 5.62 -6.06
CA GLU A 199 2.75 4.34 -5.35
C GLU A 199 2.56 3.17 -6.31
N LEU A 200 1.54 3.20 -7.17
CA LEU A 200 1.28 2.16 -8.18
C LEU A 200 2.47 2.02 -9.15
N ASP A 201 3.03 3.14 -9.65
CA ASP A 201 4.24 3.13 -10.48
C ASP A 201 5.42 2.46 -9.78
N LEU A 202 5.60 2.73 -8.47
CA LEU A 202 6.68 2.12 -7.67
C LEU A 202 6.43 0.64 -7.37
N GLN A 203 5.17 0.25 -7.14
CA GLN A 203 4.78 -1.17 -7.00
C GLN A 203 5.01 -1.94 -8.30
N GLN A 204 4.72 -1.34 -9.47
CA GLN A 204 5.01 -1.92 -10.77
C GLN A 204 6.52 -2.05 -10.99
N GLN A 205 7.30 -0.99 -10.79
CA GLN A 205 8.76 -1.02 -10.93
C GLN A 205 9.41 -2.05 -9.99
N LEU A 206 8.89 -2.20 -8.77
CA LEU A 206 9.34 -3.24 -7.83
C LEU A 206 8.94 -4.65 -8.29
N SER A 207 7.73 -4.83 -8.83
CA SER A 207 7.31 -6.12 -9.41
C SER A 207 8.18 -6.52 -10.60
N GLU A 208 8.46 -5.59 -11.51
CA GLU A 208 9.36 -5.80 -12.65
C GLU A 208 10.79 -6.09 -12.19
N ALA A 209 11.31 -5.38 -11.17
CA ALA A 209 12.63 -5.66 -10.60
C ALA A 209 12.72 -7.04 -9.93
N VAL A 210 11.67 -7.48 -9.23
CA VAL A 210 11.58 -8.83 -8.63
C VAL A 210 11.50 -9.90 -9.72
N GLN A 211 10.66 -9.74 -10.74
CA GLN A 211 10.59 -10.67 -11.87
C GLN A 211 11.93 -10.79 -12.60
N ASN A 212 12.64 -9.68 -12.81
CA ASN A 212 13.98 -9.69 -13.39
C ASN A 212 15.01 -10.40 -12.49
N LEU A 213 14.94 -10.22 -11.16
CA LEU A 213 15.79 -10.96 -10.22
C LEU A 213 15.50 -12.47 -10.23
N ASP A 214 14.24 -12.87 -10.30
CA ASP A 214 13.86 -14.29 -10.35
C ASP A 214 14.22 -14.93 -11.71
N LEU A 215 14.11 -14.18 -12.82
CA LEU A 215 14.65 -14.62 -14.13
C LEU A 215 16.17 -14.79 -14.10
N ILE A 216 16.90 -13.85 -13.47
CA ILE A 216 18.36 -13.94 -13.30
C ILE A 216 18.74 -15.11 -12.39
N ARG A 217 17.97 -15.37 -11.31
CA ARG A 217 18.17 -16.54 -10.44
C ARG A 217 17.92 -17.85 -11.18
N ASN A 218 16.78 -18.01 -11.84
CA ASN A 218 16.47 -19.21 -12.62
C ASN A 218 17.52 -19.47 -13.72
N SER A 219 18.04 -18.40 -14.35
CA SER A 219 19.16 -18.47 -15.29
C SER A 219 20.47 -18.89 -14.62
N HIS A 220 20.79 -18.31 -13.44
CA HIS A 220 21.97 -18.69 -12.67
C HIS A 220 21.92 -20.16 -12.23
N ASP A 221 20.80 -20.59 -11.64
CA ASP A 221 20.57 -21.96 -11.18
C ASP A 221 20.65 -22.96 -12.34
N MET A 222 20.13 -22.61 -13.52
CA MET A 222 20.29 -23.40 -14.75
C MET A 222 21.77 -23.49 -15.17
N THR A 223 22.49 -22.36 -15.29
CA THR A 223 23.92 -22.38 -15.64
C THR A 223 24.79 -23.08 -14.59
N GLN A 224 24.39 -23.06 -13.32
CA GLN A 224 25.05 -23.81 -12.25
C GLN A 224 24.79 -25.31 -12.37
N ALA A 225 23.57 -25.72 -12.72
CA ALA A 225 23.25 -27.11 -13.02
C ALA A 225 24.02 -27.62 -14.26
N GLU A 226 24.06 -26.85 -15.34
CA GLU A 226 24.86 -27.15 -16.55
C GLU A 226 26.37 -27.27 -16.21
N LEU A 227 26.91 -26.39 -15.36
CA LEU A 227 28.30 -26.46 -14.91
C LEU A 227 28.57 -27.68 -14.02
N MET A 228 27.63 -28.06 -13.14
CA MET A 228 27.72 -29.28 -12.35
C MET A 228 27.68 -30.53 -13.23
N GLU A 229 26.78 -30.58 -14.21
CA GLU A 229 26.69 -31.70 -15.17
C GLU A 229 27.96 -31.77 -16.04
N LEU A 230 28.48 -30.63 -16.50
CA LEU A 230 29.74 -30.56 -17.25
C LEU A 230 30.93 -31.03 -16.41
N SER A 231 30.97 -30.70 -15.11
CA SER A 231 31.99 -31.23 -14.19
C SER A 231 31.83 -32.74 -14.05
N GLN A 232 30.63 -33.23 -13.71
CA GLN A 232 30.37 -34.66 -13.54
C GLN A 232 30.67 -35.48 -14.80
N ASN A 233 30.37 -34.95 -15.99
CA ASN A 233 30.72 -35.57 -17.27
C ASN A 233 32.23 -35.53 -17.55
N LYS A 234 32.95 -34.47 -17.16
CA LYS A 234 34.42 -34.46 -17.19
C LYS A 234 35.03 -35.45 -16.21
N ASP A 235 34.57 -35.50 -14.97
CA ASP A 235 35.04 -36.41 -13.93
C ASP A 235 34.78 -37.87 -14.32
N ARG A 236 33.61 -38.16 -14.90
CA ARG A 236 33.29 -39.46 -15.51
C ARG A 236 34.20 -39.78 -16.70
N SER A 237 34.49 -38.81 -17.57
CA SER A 237 35.40 -39.01 -18.71
C SER A 237 36.85 -39.23 -18.27
N LEU A 238 37.32 -38.51 -17.23
CA LEU A 238 38.62 -38.69 -16.60
C LEU A 238 38.71 -40.07 -15.92
N SER A 239 37.70 -40.47 -15.16
CA SER A 239 37.62 -41.81 -14.56
C SER A 239 37.63 -42.91 -15.62
N THR A 240 36.93 -42.72 -16.75
CA THR A 240 36.96 -43.65 -17.89
C THR A 240 38.36 -43.72 -18.51
N ARG A 241 39.00 -42.58 -18.77
CA ARG A 241 40.36 -42.51 -19.33
C ARG A 241 41.43 -43.05 -18.40
N LEU A 242 41.25 -42.93 -17.08
CA LEU A 242 42.13 -43.55 -16.09
C LEU A 242 41.99 -45.07 -16.14
N ALA A 243 40.77 -45.61 -16.21
CA ALA A 243 40.56 -47.05 -16.39
C ALA A 243 41.11 -47.57 -17.74
N GLU A 244 40.96 -46.81 -18.83
CA GLU A 244 41.60 -47.11 -20.12
C GLU A 244 43.14 -47.12 -20.00
N MET A 245 43.72 -46.14 -19.29
CA MET A 245 45.16 -46.05 -19.05
C MET A 245 45.67 -47.19 -18.16
N ASP A 246 44.93 -47.59 -17.12
CA ASP A 246 45.26 -48.72 -16.26
C ASP A 246 45.21 -50.05 -17.02
N ILE A 247 44.26 -50.22 -17.95
CA ILE A 247 44.20 -51.38 -18.86
C ILE A 247 45.40 -51.39 -19.81
N VAL A 248 45.73 -50.25 -20.43
CA VAL A 248 46.90 -50.13 -21.32
C VAL A 248 48.21 -50.35 -20.56
N GLN A 249 48.32 -49.88 -19.31
CA GLN A 249 49.45 -50.13 -18.43
C GLN A 249 49.55 -51.61 -18.06
N ALA A 250 48.44 -52.27 -17.74
CA ALA A 250 48.41 -53.70 -17.43
C ALA A 250 48.80 -54.57 -18.65
N ASP A 251 48.35 -54.23 -19.86
CA ASP A 251 48.78 -54.93 -21.07
C ASP A 251 50.23 -54.59 -21.49
N LEU A 252 50.71 -53.37 -21.19
CA LEU A 252 52.13 -53.00 -21.33
C LEU A 252 53.00 -53.83 -20.38
N ASP A 253 52.64 -53.92 -19.10
CA ASP A 253 53.37 -54.72 -18.11
C ASP A 253 53.29 -56.22 -18.40
N ARG A 254 52.15 -56.70 -18.92
CA ARG A 254 52.01 -58.07 -19.43
C ARG A 254 52.84 -58.32 -20.68
N SER A 255 53.02 -57.32 -21.54
CA SER A 255 53.92 -57.38 -22.71
C SER A 255 55.38 -57.38 -22.27
N ASN A 256 55.77 -56.49 -21.35
CA ASN A 256 57.08 -56.45 -20.71
C ASN A 256 57.41 -57.77 -20.03
N ALA A 257 56.46 -58.37 -19.31
CA ALA A 257 56.60 -59.69 -18.69
C ALA A 257 56.77 -60.82 -19.72
N LYS A 258 56.10 -60.76 -20.89
CA LYS A 258 56.38 -61.69 -22.00
C LYS A 258 57.80 -61.48 -22.56
N ILE A 259 58.22 -60.23 -22.73
CA ILE A 259 59.55 -59.87 -23.24
C ILE A 259 60.65 -60.35 -22.29
N THR A 260 60.52 -60.15 -20.97
CA THR A 260 61.52 -60.64 -20.00
C THR A 260 61.54 -62.16 -19.92
N ASN A 261 60.38 -62.84 -19.97
CA ASN A 261 60.34 -64.30 -20.06
C ASN A 261 61.00 -64.83 -21.35
N LEU A 262 60.76 -64.20 -22.50
CA LEU A 262 61.41 -64.55 -23.76
C LEU A 262 62.92 -64.25 -23.72
N GLN A 263 63.36 -63.18 -23.05
CA GLN A 263 64.77 -62.89 -22.82
C GLN A 263 65.43 -63.96 -21.93
N ILE A 264 64.77 -64.38 -20.85
CA ILE A 264 65.24 -65.46 -19.95
C ILE A 264 65.30 -66.80 -20.69
N GLN A 265 64.31 -67.13 -21.52
CA GLN A 265 64.35 -68.32 -22.38
C GLN A 265 65.49 -68.21 -23.41
N ASN A 266 65.72 -67.03 -23.99
CA ASN A 266 66.79 -66.83 -24.96
C ASN A 266 68.19 -66.90 -24.33
N THR A 267 68.39 -66.43 -23.09
CA THR A 267 69.64 -66.61 -22.35
C THR A 267 69.81 -68.04 -21.87
N SER A 268 68.75 -68.72 -21.44
CA SER A 268 68.78 -70.15 -21.07
C SER A 268 69.15 -71.03 -22.26
N LEU A 269 68.53 -70.81 -23.43
CA LEU A 269 68.86 -71.54 -24.66
C LEU A 269 70.30 -71.24 -25.13
N LYS A 270 70.80 -70.01 -24.96
CA LYS A 270 72.22 -69.69 -25.21
C LYS A 270 73.16 -70.43 -24.27
N ALA A 271 72.80 -70.55 -22.98
CA ALA A 271 73.57 -71.31 -22.00
C ALA A 271 73.53 -72.83 -22.27
N GLU A 272 72.38 -73.36 -22.68
CA GLU A 272 72.24 -74.76 -23.10
C GLU A 272 73.03 -75.07 -24.37
N ILE A 273 72.97 -74.21 -25.39
CA ILE A 273 73.80 -74.30 -26.60
C ILE A 273 75.29 -74.24 -26.24
N GLN A 274 75.68 -73.43 -25.25
CA GLN A 274 77.06 -73.41 -24.77
C GLN A 274 77.44 -74.70 -24.02
N ALA A 275 76.60 -75.21 -23.12
CA ALA A 275 76.85 -76.46 -22.39
C ALA A 275 76.93 -77.69 -23.32
N LEU A 276 76.08 -77.75 -24.35
CA LEU A 276 76.13 -78.78 -25.41
C LEU A 276 77.43 -78.67 -26.24
N LYS A 277 77.91 -77.44 -26.48
CA LYS A 277 79.19 -77.17 -27.15
C LYS A 277 80.41 -77.49 -26.27
N GLU A 278 80.23 -77.55 -24.95
CA GLU A 278 81.27 -77.91 -23.96
C GLU A 278 81.26 -79.41 -23.59
N GLY A 279 80.28 -80.18 -24.07
CA GLY A 279 80.45 -81.62 -24.38
C GLY A 279 80.32 -82.65 -23.25
N VAL A 280 79.78 -82.29 -22.09
CA VAL A 280 79.85 -83.14 -20.87
C VAL A 280 78.78 -84.26 -20.79
N GLY A 281 77.68 -84.18 -21.56
CA GLY A 281 76.47 -84.99 -21.29
C GLY A 281 76.20 -86.26 -22.13
N ALA A 282 76.89 -86.48 -23.25
CA ALA A 282 76.38 -87.39 -24.30
C ALA A 282 76.88 -88.86 -24.27
N SER A 283 77.88 -89.19 -23.44
CA SER A 283 78.63 -90.44 -23.60
C SER A 283 78.11 -91.64 -22.80
N SER A 284 77.32 -91.44 -21.73
CA SER A 284 76.90 -92.51 -20.82
C SER A 284 75.63 -93.22 -21.27
N THR A 285 74.59 -92.45 -21.62
CA THR A 285 73.23 -92.95 -21.88
C THR A 285 73.16 -93.90 -23.09
N VAL A 286 74.00 -93.68 -24.11
CA VAL A 286 74.07 -94.54 -25.31
C VAL A 286 74.46 -95.99 -24.95
N SER A 287 75.32 -96.16 -23.94
CA SER A 287 75.81 -97.48 -23.51
C SER A 287 74.73 -98.31 -22.80
N GLU A 288 73.87 -97.66 -22.01
CA GLU A 288 72.79 -98.33 -21.26
C GLU A 288 71.66 -98.81 -22.19
N PHE A 289 71.32 -98.03 -23.23
CA PHE A 289 70.27 -98.43 -24.17
C PHE A 289 70.66 -99.63 -25.04
N GLN A 290 71.94 -99.75 -25.43
CA GLN A 290 72.43 -100.86 -26.25
C GLN A 290 72.19 -102.21 -25.56
N HIS A 291 72.61 -102.35 -24.29
CA HIS A 291 72.46 -103.59 -23.52
C HIS A 291 70.98 -103.97 -23.30
N ARG A 292 70.07 -102.99 -23.17
CA ARG A 292 68.66 -103.31 -22.91
C ARG A 292 67.93 -103.87 -24.12
N ILE A 293 68.32 -103.47 -25.34
CA ILE A 293 67.73 -104.02 -26.58
C ILE A 293 68.06 -105.52 -26.71
N GLU A 294 69.33 -105.87 -26.54
CA GLU A 294 69.84 -107.24 -26.65
C GLU A 294 69.08 -108.22 -25.73
N THR A 295 68.84 -107.82 -24.46
CA THR A 295 68.04 -108.63 -23.51
C THR A 295 66.57 -108.78 -23.87
N GLN A 296 65.99 -107.86 -24.64
CA GLN A 296 64.59 -107.93 -25.08
C GLN A 296 64.42 -108.81 -26.34
N GLU A 297 65.44 -108.87 -27.20
CA GLU A 297 65.43 -109.74 -28.38
C GLU A 297 65.50 -111.23 -28.00
N GLU A 298 66.23 -111.61 -26.95
CA GLU A 298 66.24 -112.99 -26.43
C GLU A 298 64.86 -113.43 -25.90
N GLU A 299 64.16 -112.56 -25.16
CA GLU A 299 62.83 -112.88 -24.59
C GLU A 299 61.77 -113.05 -25.69
N ILE A 300 61.79 -112.20 -26.71
CA ILE A 300 60.89 -112.30 -27.88
C ILE A 300 61.07 -113.64 -28.59
N ASN A 301 62.31 -114.05 -28.89
CA ASN A 301 62.59 -115.30 -29.58
C ASN A 301 62.09 -116.52 -28.80
N ARG A 302 62.18 -116.51 -27.47
CA ARG A 302 61.63 -117.59 -26.63
C ARG A 302 60.10 -117.66 -26.72
N LEU A 303 59.40 -116.53 -26.67
CA LEU A 303 57.94 -116.48 -26.72
C LEU A 303 57.38 -116.94 -28.07
N VAL A 304 58.07 -116.67 -29.18
CA VAL A 304 57.68 -117.13 -30.53
C VAL A 304 57.61 -118.66 -30.60
N VAL A 305 58.63 -119.36 -30.10
CA VAL A 305 58.66 -120.83 -30.10
C VAL A 305 57.53 -121.42 -29.25
N GLU A 306 57.21 -120.80 -28.11
CA GLU A 306 56.10 -121.25 -27.25
C GLU A 306 54.74 -121.14 -27.99
N VAL A 307 54.50 -120.03 -28.69
CA VAL A 307 53.28 -119.82 -29.50
C VAL A 307 53.15 -120.84 -30.64
N GLU A 308 54.24 -121.16 -31.35
CA GLU A 308 54.19 -122.15 -32.44
C GLU A 308 53.76 -123.54 -31.93
N THR A 309 54.29 -123.99 -30.78
CA THR A 309 53.89 -125.28 -30.20
C THR A 309 52.41 -125.32 -29.77
N LEU A 310 51.88 -124.20 -29.25
CA LEU A 310 50.47 -124.10 -28.87
C LEU A 310 49.54 -124.14 -30.08
N LEU A 311 49.88 -123.46 -31.17
CA LEU A 311 49.11 -123.48 -32.42
C LEU A 311 49.05 -124.89 -33.03
N GLN A 312 50.16 -125.62 -33.05
CA GLN A 312 50.19 -126.97 -33.61
C GLN A 312 49.40 -127.98 -32.74
N ASN A 313 49.44 -127.82 -31.42
CA ASN A 313 48.57 -128.58 -30.51
C ASN A 313 47.09 -128.28 -30.77
N GLN A 314 46.70 -127.00 -30.87
CA GLN A 314 45.32 -126.60 -31.16
C GLN A 314 44.80 -127.20 -32.47
N PHE A 315 45.60 -127.14 -33.54
CA PHE A 315 45.23 -127.70 -34.85
C PHE A 315 44.94 -129.21 -34.79
N SER A 316 45.74 -129.97 -34.02
CA SER A 316 45.51 -131.41 -33.84
C SER A 316 44.17 -131.72 -33.15
N VAL A 317 43.84 -130.96 -32.10
CA VAL A 317 42.58 -131.10 -31.36
C VAL A 317 41.40 -130.71 -32.24
N GLU A 318 41.46 -129.57 -32.94
CA GLU A 318 40.40 -129.10 -33.83
C GLU A 318 40.10 -130.10 -34.97
N SER A 319 41.13 -130.75 -35.53
CA SER A 319 40.98 -131.81 -36.53
C SER A 319 40.23 -133.03 -35.99
N SER A 320 40.60 -133.53 -34.80
CA SER A 320 39.91 -134.66 -34.17
C SER A 320 38.47 -134.35 -33.77
N LEU A 321 38.17 -133.12 -33.34
CA LEU A 321 36.80 -132.68 -33.05
C LEU A 321 35.95 -132.63 -34.32
N LYS A 322 36.49 -132.18 -35.45
CA LYS A 322 35.77 -132.17 -36.74
C LYS A 322 35.39 -133.57 -37.21
N GLN A 323 36.30 -134.55 -37.12
CA GLN A 323 35.97 -135.95 -37.45
C GLN A 323 34.87 -136.52 -36.55
N ASN A 324 34.89 -136.22 -35.25
CA ASN A 324 33.85 -136.66 -34.33
C ASN A 324 32.48 -136.01 -34.61
N ILE A 325 32.46 -134.74 -35.03
CA ILE A 325 31.22 -134.06 -35.45
C ILE A 325 30.66 -134.71 -36.72
N GLU A 326 31.48 -134.91 -37.75
CA GLU A 326 31.06 -135.51 -39.03
C GLU A 326 30.49 -136.93 -38.84
N ALA A 327 31.10 -137.74 -37.96
CA ALA A 327 30.60 -139.06 -37.60
C ALA A 327 29.23 -139.01 -36.89
N LEU A 328 29.03 -138.06 -35.96
CA LEU A 328 27.76 -137.89 -35.24
C LEU A 328 26.65 -137.34 -36.13
N GLU A 329 26.96 -136.42 -37.05
CA GLU A 329 26.01 -135.90 -38.05
C GLU A 329 25.52 -137.03 -38.97
N LEU A 330 26.41 -137.95 -39.35
CA LEU A 330 26.07 -139.12 -40.16
C LEU A 330 25.13 -140.08 -39.39
N GLU A 331 25.41 -140.40 -38.12
CA GLU A 331 24.48 -141.21 -37.31
C GLU A 331 23.11 -140.52 -37.16
N VAL A 332 23.09 -139.21 -36.86
CA VAL A 332 21.84 -138.43 -36.74
C VAL A 332 21.06 -138.42 -38.06
N SER A 333 21.73 -138.43 -39.22
CA SER A 333 21.07 -138.55 -40.53
C SER A 333 20.41 -139.93 -40.72
N GLY A 334 21.08 -141.00 -40.31
CA GLY A 334 20.55 -142.37 -40.35
C GLY A 334 19.32 -142.54 -39.45
N ARG A 335 19.41 -142.05 -38.20
CA ARG A 335 18.29 -142.06 -37.24
C ARG A 335 17.06 -141.32 -37.79
N LYS A 336 17.25 -140.17 -38.46
CA LYS A 336 16.16 -139.41 -39.09
C LYS A 336 15.50 -140.20 -40.22
N ALA A 337 16.29 -140.83 -41.11
CA ALA A 337 15.76 -141.64 -42.20
C ALA A 337 15.01 -142.90 -41.72
N GLU A 338 15.37 -143.44 -40.55
CA GLU A 338 14.64 -144.53 -39.89
C GLU A 338 13.30 -144.05 -39.31
N ILE A 339 13.28 -142.90 -38.63
CA ILE A 339 12.05 -142.26 -38.14
C ILE A 339 11.08 -141.94 -39.30
N GLU A 340 11.59 -141.46 -40.43
CA GLU A 340 10.77 -141.16 -41.62
C GLU A 340 10.14 -142.41 -42.24
N LYS A 341 10.86 -143.55 -42.27
CA LYS A 341 10.32 -144.85 -42.69
C LYS A 341 9.22 -145.35 -41.76
N LEU A 342 9.41 -145.20 -40.44
CA LEU A 342 8.40 -145.59 -39.44
C LEU A 342 7.16 -144.70 -39.53
N SER A 343 7.33 -143.39 -39.68
CA SER A 343 6.24 -142.41 -39.87
C SER A 343 5.39 -142.74 -41.10
N ASN A 344 6.03 -142.98 -42.25
CA ASN A 344 5.31 -143.38 -43.46
C ASN A 344 4.57 -144.72 -43.32
N ARG A 345 5.10 -145.68 -42.54
CA ARG A 345 4.39 -146.94 -42.29
C ARG A 345 3.14 -146.75 -41.43
N ILE A 346 3.20 -145.92 -40.39
CA ILE A 346 2.04 -145.54 -39.56
C ILE A 346 0.96 -144.86 -40.40
N ASN A 347 1.36 -143.96 -41.31
CA ASN A 347 0.45 -143.21 -42.16
C ASN A 347 -0.36 -144.12 -43.13
N ILE A 348 0.23 -145.23 -43.60
CA ILE A 348 -0.45 -146.22 -44.45
C ILE A 348 -1.44 -147.10 -43.65
N THR A 349 -1.27 -147.21 -42.33
CA THR A 349 -2.11 -148.05 -41.47
C THR A 349 -3.35 -147.33 -40.89
N GLN A 350 -3.65 -146.10 -41.30
CA GLN A 350 -4.69 -145.30 -40.65
C GLN A 350 -6.14 -145.72 -40.99
N ASP A 351 -6.37 -146.38 -42.14
CA ASP A 351 -7.71 -146.75 -42.62
C ASP A 351 -8.28 -148.05 -41.98
N TYR A 352 -7.48 -148.77 -41.18
CA TYR A 352 -7.87 -150.09 -40.65
C TYR A 352 -9.06 -150.05 -39.68
N GLU A 353 -9.32 -148.95 -38.95
CA GLU A 353 -10.49 -148.87 -38.06
C GLU A 353 -11.83 -148.73 -38.78
N GLU A 354 -11.85 -148.13 -39.97
CA GLU A 354 -13.06 -148.01 -40.79
C GLU A 354 -13.43 -149.39 -41.36
N ILE A 355 -12.44 -150.07 -41.97
CA ILE A 355 -12.57 -151.43 -42.51
C ILE A 355 -12.93 -152.45 -41.42
N LYS A 356 -12.40 -152.31 -40.21
CA LYS A 356 -12.71 -153.20 -39.08
C LYS A 356 -14.17 -153.09 -38.62
N ARG A 357 -14.73 -151.87 -38.60
CA ARG A 357 -16.16 -151.65 -38.29
C ARG A 357 -17.08 -152.27 -39.34
N GLU A 358 -16.74 -152.18 -40.62
CA GLU A 358 -17.52 -152.80 -41.70
C GLU A 358 -17.43 -154.34 -41.68
N LEU A 359 -16.25 -154.90 -41.42
CA LEU A 359 -16.06 -156.35 -41.30
C LEU A 359 -16.74 -156.97 -40.07
N GLU A 360 -16.83 -156.25 -38.95
CA GLU A 360 -17.49 -156.76 -37.74
C GLU A 360 -19.01 -156.89 -37.90
N ILE A 361 -19.62 -156.04 -38.75
CA ILE A 361 -21.03 -156.13 -39.15
C ILE A 361 -21.29 -157.34 -40.07
N ILE A 362 -20.31 -157.76 -40.86
CA ILE A 362 -20.42 -158.92 -41.77
C ILE A 362 -20.10 -160.24 -41.02
N LYS A 363 -19.02 -160.27 -40.24
CA LYS A 363 -18.55 -161.46 -39.51
C LYS A 363 -19.47 -161.87 -38.35
N SER A 364 -20.33 -160.96 -37.86
CA SER A 364 -21.38 -161.30 -36.90
C SER A 364 -22.61 -162.01 -37.51
N VAL A 365 -22.67 -162.12 -38.85
CA VAL A 365 -23.74 -162.83 -39.58
C VAL A 365 -23.27 -164.20 -40.10
N GLU A 366 -22.00 -164.32 -40.52
CA GLU A 366 -21.49 -165.46 -41.27
C GLU A 366 -20.59 -166.40 -40.44
N TYR A 367 -21.23 -167.35 -39.74
CA TYR A 367 -20.62 -168.46 -38.98
C TYR A 367 -19.72 -168.04 -37.79
N SER A 368 -20.18 -168.18 -36.54
CA SER A 368 -20.29 -169.43 -35.76
C SER A 368 -18.97 -170.07 -35.36
N VAL A 369 -18.91 -170.57 -34.12
CA VAL A 369 -18.09 -171.71 -33.70
C VAL A 369 -16.58 -171.58 -33.96
N ASN A 370 -15.93 -170.92 -33.00
CA ASN A 370 -14.83 -171.49 -32.20
C ASN A 370 -13.40 -171.50 -32.79
N TRP A 371 -12.41 -171.44 -31.88
CA TRP A 371 -10.96 -171.64 -32.04
C TRP A 371 -10.09 -170.55 -32.73
N ASP A 372 -9.26 -169.92 -31.87
CA ASP A 372 -7.78 -169.80 -31.93
C ASP A 372 -6.97 -168.71 -32.70
N GLU A 373 -5.79 -168.42 -32.09
CA GLU A 373 -4.50 -167.86 -32.57
C GLU A 373 -4.28 -166.33 -32.87
N ASP A 374 -4.00 -165.55 -31.80
CA ASP A 374 -2.86 -164.61 -31.49
C ASP A 374 -2.38 -163.35 -32.32
N GLU A 375 -1.84 -162.34 -31.57
CA GLU A 375 -1.09 -161.07 -31.90
C GLU A 375 -1.84 -159.85 -32.58
N PRO A 376 -1.35 -158.55 -32.64
CA PRO A 376 -0.38 -157.69 -31.87
C PRO A 376 -0.77 -156.14 -31.61
N GLU A 377 0.16 -155.31 -31.03
CA GLU A 377 0.50 -153.83 -31.17
C GLU A 377 -0.31 -152.53 -30.69
N ASN A 378 0.42 -151.45 -30.22
CA ASN A 378 0.35 -149.94 -30.54
C ASN A 378 -0.25 -148.74 -29.64
N SER A 379 0.50 -147.58 -29.54
CA SER A 379 0.13 -146.08 -29.54
C SER A 379 -0.16 -145.06 -28.33
N SER A 380 0.30 -143.76 -28.47
CA SER A 380 -0.13 -142.37 -27.96
C SER A 380 -0.10 -141.87 -26.45
N GLY A 381 -0.14 -140.56 -26.00
CA GLY A 381 0.14 -139.16 -26.55
C GLY A 381 -0.37 -137.85 -25.77
N ASN A 382 0.34 -136.67 -25.81
CA ASN A 382 -0.06 -135.20 -25.54
C ASN A 382 -0.19 -134.58 -24.06
N HIS A 383 -0.40 -133.28 -23.62
CA HIS A 383 -0.66 -131.87 -24.15
C HIS A 383 -0.53 -130.63 -23.11
N GLN A 384 -0.54 -129.31 -23.52
CA GLN A 384 -0.77 -127.95 -22.82
C GLN A 384 0.18 -127.29 -21.73
N PRO A 385 0.15 -125.94 -21.35
CA PRO A 385 -0.16 -124.63 -22.00
C PRO A 385 0.92 -123.47 -21.79
N LEU A 386 0.66 -122.20 -22.19
CA LEU A 386 1.67 -121.13 -22.47
C LEU A 386 1.84 -119.89 -21.53
N GLU A 387 0.83 -119.49 -20.75
CA GLU A 387 0.64 -118.08 -20.26
C GLU A 387 1.81 -117.43 -19.46
N LYS A 388 2.60 -118.23 -18.71
CA LYS A 388 3.48 -117.73 -17.63
C LYS A 388 4.82 -117.15 -18.09
N LEU A 389 5.20 -117.30 -19.36
CA LEU A 389 6.59 -117.05 -19.83
C LEU A 389 6.78 -115.68 -20.52
N LEU A 390 5.70 -115.08 -21.06
CA LEU A 390 5.74 -113.77 -21.72
C LEU A 390 6.02 -112.62 -20.73
N ILE A 391 5.37 -112.65 -19.57
CA ILE A 391 5.30 -111.54 -18.60
C ILE A 391 6.69 -111.13 -18.07
N LYS A 392 7.62 -112.09 -17.88
CA LYS A 392 8.96 -111.78 -17.36
C LYS A 392 9.91 -111.12 -18.37
N LYS A 393 9.68 -111.26 -19.67
CA LYS A 393 10.62 -110.77 -20.71
C LYS A 393 10.33 -109.33 -21.13
N THR A 394 9.07 -108.90 -21.09
CA THR A 394 8.67 -107.51 -21.31
C THR A 394 9.15 -106.57 -20.21
N GLN A 395 9.04 -106.99 -18.94
CA GLN A 395 9.24 -106.12 -17.78
C GLN A 395 10.68 -105.57 -17.67
N ASN A 396 11.71 -106.34 -18.01
CA ASN A 396 13.10 -105.86 -18.03
C ASN A 396 13.40 -104.90 -19.21
N LEU A 397 12.84 -105.16 -20.39
CA LEU A 397 12.98 -104.26 -21.54
C LEU A 397 12.30 -102.91 -21.27
N GLN A 398 11.15 -102.93 -20.59
CA GLN A 398 10.35 -101.75 -20.27
C GLN A 398 11.10 -100.75 -19.37
N ASN A 399 11.88 -101.21 -18.39
CA ASN A 399 12.63 -100.32 -17.49
C ASN A 399 13.80 -99.60 -18.20
N SER A 400 14.58 -100.32 -19.02
CA SER A 400 15.65 -99.70 -19.80
C SER A 400 15.10 -98.66 -20.80
N LEU A 401 14.01 -99.03 -21.49
CA LEU A 401 13.30 -98.16 -22.43
C LEU A 401 12.65 -96.94 -21.76
N THR A 402 12.37 -96.99 -20.45
CA THR A 402 11.86 -95.83 -19.70
C THR A 402 12.97 -94.81 -19.39
N SER A 403 14.19 -95.27 -19.07
CA SER A 403 15.33 -94.37 -18.83
C SER A 403 15.73 -93.61 -20.10
N THR A 404 15.86 -94.30 -21.23
CA THR A 404 16.17 -93.66 -22.51
C THR A 404 15.03 -92.79 -23.02
N LYS A 405 13.76 -93.15 -22.76
CA LYS A 405 12.61 -92.26 -23.01
C LYS A 405 12.70 -90.96 -22.23
N ASN A 406 13.08 -90.96 -20.96
CA ASN A 406 13.13 -89.73 -20.16
C ASN A 406 14.20 -88.74 -20.67
N LEU A 407 15.35 -89.23 -21.11
CA LEU A 407 16.35 -88.39 -21.79
C LEU A 407 15.85 -87.89 -23.16
N LEU A 408 15.19 -88.76 -23.93
CA LEU A 408 14.58 -88.41 -25.21
C LEU A 408 13.45 -87.38 -25.05
N THR A 409 12.63 -87.46 -24.00
CA THR A 409 11.58 -86.48 -23.72
C THR A 409 12.16 -85.15 -23.28
N ASN A 410 13.21 -85.13 -22.46
CA ASN A 410 13.85 -83.87 -22.08
C ASN A 410 14.45 -83.15 -23.30
N ALA A 411 15.24 -83.87 -24.10
CA ALA A 411 15.77 -83.35 -25.37
C ALA A 411 14.65 -82.94 -26.34
N ASN A 412 13.56 -83.71 -26.45
CA ASN A 412 12.40 -83.31 -27.25
C ASN A 412 11.68 -82.09 -26.67
N THR A 413 11.60 -81.90 -25.35
CA THR A 413 10.99 -80.68 -24.77
C THR A 413 11.85 -79.43 -24.98
N GLU A 414 13.18 -79.55 -24.98
CA GLU A 414 14.07 -78.46 -25.37
C GLU A 414 13.96 -78.16 -26.87
N LEU A 415 13.90 -79.20 -27.70
CA LEU A 415 13.73 -79.10 -29.15
C LEU A 415 12.33 -78.58 -29.52
N GLU A 416 11.28 -78.93 -28.76
CA GLU A 416 9.94 -78.37 -28.87
C GLU A 416 9.86 -76.95 -28.33
N GLN A 417 10.56 -76.58 -27.26
CA GLN A 417 10.66 -75.18 -26.84
C GLN A 417 11.39 -74.32 -27.87
N CYS A 418 12.45 -74.84 -28.50
CA CYS A 418 13.13 -74.17 -29.61
C CYS A 418 12.25 -74.12 -30.87
N ARG A 419 11.55 -75.21 -31.22
CA ARG A 419 10.54 -75.20 -32.30
C ARG A 419 9.33 -74.33 -31.98
N HIS A 420 8.96 -74.14 -30.72
CA HIS A 420 7.88 -73.25 -30.32
C HIS A 420 8.33 -71.79 -30.34
N LYS A 421 9.56 -71.48 -29.92
CA LYS A 421 10.19 -70.16 -30.14
C LYS A 421 10.31 -69.85 -31.63
N ILE A 422 10.74 -70.81 -32.44
CA ILE A 422 10.78 -70.68 -33.91
C ILE A 422 9.35 -70.48 -34.43
N LYS A 423 8.36 -71.31 -34.06
CA LYS A 423 6.97 -71.12 -34.47
C LYS A 423 6.35 -69.81 -34.01
N VAL A 424 6.68 -69.30 -32.82
CA VAL A 424 6.19 -67.99 -32.34
C VAL A 424 6.86 -66.86 -33.12
N LEU A 425 8.14 -66.99 -33.48
CA LEU A 425 8.82 -66.05 -34.37
C LEU A 425 8.34 -66.15 -35.83
N GLU A 426 8.00 -67.35 -36.32
CA GLU A 426 7.37 -67.59 -37.63
C GLU A 426 5.92 -67.09 -37.64
N GLU A 427 5.18 -67.25 -36.55
CA GLU A 427 3.84 -66.70 -36.36
C GLU A 427 3.87 -65.19 -36.20
N ASP A 428 4.86 -64.60 -35.54
CA ASP A 428 5.00 -63.14 -35.42
C ASP A 428 5.56 -62.53 -36.71
N LEU A 429 6.42 -63.25 -37.44
CA LEU A 429 6.80 -62.92 -38.82
C LEU A 429 5.60 -63.10 -39.75
N ALA A 430 4.71 -64.07 -39.52
CA ALA A 430 3.47 -64.24 -40.26
C ALA A 430 2.40 -63.22 -39.86
N LYS A 431 2.35 -62.75 -38.60
CA LYS A 431 1.51 -61.62 -38.16
C LYS A 431 2.03 -60.31 -38.74
N LYS A 432 3.35 -60.11 -38.81
CA LYS A 432 3.95 -58.97 -39.51
C LYS A 432 3.84 -59.09 -41.03
N SER A 433 3.89 -60.29 -41.60
CA SER A 433 3.69 -60.54 -43.04
C SER A 433 2.22 -60.47 -43.43
N THR A 434 1.27 -60.80 -42.55
CA THR A 434 -0.17 -60.55 -42.76
C THR A 434 -0.58 -59.12 -42.40
N LEU A 435 0.19 -58.40 -41.59
CA LEU A 435 0.06 -56.95 -41.44
C LEU A 435 0.67 -56.22 -42.64
N VAL A 436 1.82 -56.66 -43.14
CA VAL A 436 2.45 -56.14 -44.36
C VAL A 436 1.59 -56.47 -45.56
N THR A 437 1.15 -57.71 -45.79
CA THR A 437 0.20 -58.03 -46.87
C THR A 437 -1.20 -57.43 -46.67
N LYS A 438 -1.55 -56.95 -45.46
CA LYS A 438 -2.72 -56.07 -45.27
C LYS A 438 -2.44 -54.63 -45.66
N LEU A 439 -1.31 -54.05 -45.27
CA LEU A 439 -0.89 -52.71 -45.71
C LEU A 439 -0.64 -52.68 -47.22
N GLU A 440 -0.12 -53.76 -47.79
CA GLU A 440 -0.01 -54.00 -49.23
C GLU A 440 -1.38 -54.33 -49.84
N GLN A 441 -2.35 -54.91 -49.13
CA GLN A 441 -3.75 -54.98 -49.62
C GLN A 441 -4.45 -53.63 -49.56
N ASP A 442 -4.12 -52.75 -48.61
CA ASP A 442 -4.67 -51.40 -48.52
C ASP A 442 -4.02 -50.50 -49.59
N ILE A 443 -2.72 -50.65 -49.83
CA ILE A 443 -1.99 -50.03 -50.96
C ILE A 443 -2.47 -50.62 -52.30
N MET A 444 -2.63 -51.94 -52.43
CA MET A 444 -3.22 -52.58 -53.61
C MET A 444 -4.72 -52.31 -53.72
N ALA A 445 -5.45 -51.88 -52.68
CA ALA A 445 -6.82 -51.41 -52.84
C ALA A 445 -6.85 -50.03 -53.53
N VAL A 446 -5.79 -49.23 -53.36
CA VAL A 446 -5.54 -48.01 -54.14
C VAL A 446 -5.00 -48.36 -55.54
N GLU A 447 -4.06 -49.30 -55.65
CA GLU A 447 -3.30 -49.59 -56.88
C GLU A 447 -3.97 -50.60 -57.83
N SER A 448 -4.72 -51.60 -57.33
CA SER A 448 -5.53 -52.52 -58.16
C SER A 448 -6.83 -51.89 -58.69
N SER A 449 -6.95 -50.56 -58.57
CA SER A 449 -7.81 -49.78 -59.46
C SER A 449 -7.14 -49.45 -60.82
N ASN A 450 -5.95 -50.00 -61.16
CA ASN A 450 -5.56 -50.42 -62.52
C ASN A 450 -4.37 -51.41 -62.60
N LEU A 451 -4.56 -52.52 -63.34
CA LEU A 451 -3.53 -53.49 -63.83
C LEU A 451 -2.73 -52.92 -65.04
N PRO A 452 -1.74 -53.62 -65.67
CA PRO A 452 -1.12 -54.94 -65.40
C PRO A 452 0.44 -54.93 -65.26
N THR A 453 1.10 -55.77 -64.45
CA THR A 453 1.48 -57.21 -64.63
C THR A 453 2.60 -57.51 -65.67
N ILE A 454 3.68 -58.23 -65.26
CA ILE A 454 4.35 -59.40 -65.92
C ILE A 454 5.84 -59.63 -65.50
N THR A 455 6.08 -60.80 -64.88
CA THR A 455 7.31 -61.67 -64.77
C THR A 455 8.73 -61.15 -64.45
N SER A 456 9.29 -61.72 -63.38
CA SER A 456 10.46 -62.64 -63.34
C SER A 456 11.65 -62.46 -64.31
N GLY A 457 12.88 -62.41 -63.76
CA GLY A 457 14.11 -62.68 -64.52
C GLY A 457 15.40 -62.23 -63.80
N GLU A 458 16.48 -62.99 -63.96
CA GLU A 458 17.82 -62.67 -63.41
C GLU A 458 18.59 -61.61 -64.22
N ASN A 459 19.71 -61.16 -63.64
CA ASN A 459 20.94 -60.65 -64.29
C ASN A 459 21.08 -59.15 -64.67
N SER A 460 22.13 -58.55 -64.09
CA SER A 460 23.20 -57.79 -64.77
C SER A 460 23.01 -56.35 -65.30
N ILE A 461 23.96 -55.50 -64.84
CA ILE A 461 24.81 -54.59 -65.65
C ILE A 461 24.25 -53.20 -66.07
N ASP A 462 24.97 -52.17 -65.59
CA ASP A 462 25.37 -50.90 -66.20
C ASP A 462 24.39 -49.93 -66.93
N THR A 463 24.25 -48.75 -66.29
CA THR A 463 24.75 -47.44 -66.79
C THR A 463 24.02 -46.68 -67.92
N HIS A 464 24.08 -45.34 -67.80
CA HIS A 464 23.57 -44.25 -68.66
C HIS A 464 22.03 -44.04 -68.66
N ASN A 465 21.45 -42.85 -68.54
CA ASN A 465 21.79 -41.42 -68.80
C ASN A 465 21.14 -40.87 -70.09
N SER A 466 20.66 -39.62 -70.02
CA SER A 466 20.06 -38.82 -71.11
C SER A 466 18.65 -39.30 -71.55
N ASN A 467 17.75 -38.50 -72.14
CA ASN A 467 17.74 -37.04 -72.37
C ASN A 467 16.31 -36.55 -72.74
N GLU A 468 16.12 -35.22 -72.91
CA GLU A 468 15.01 -34.58 -73.68
C GLU A 468 13.57 -34.73 -73.12
N LYS A 469 12.55 -33.90 -73.42
CA LYS A 469 12.39 -32.56 -74.06
C LYS A 469 11.09 -31.94 -73.47
N GLU A 470 11.03 -30.66 -73.07
CA GLU A 470 10.75 -29.45 -73.87
C GLU A 470 9.24 -29.16 -74.14
N VAL A 471 8.89 -27.86 -74.04
CA VAL A 471 7.67 -27.12 -74.50
C VAL A 471 6.54 -26.97 -73.44
N ALA A 472 5.98 -25.77 -73.12
CA ALA A 472 6.15 -24.37 -73.59
C ALA A 472 6.08 -23.36 -72.40
N LYS A 473 6.69 -22.16 -72.45
CA LYS A 473 6.09 -20.82 -72.75
C LYS A 473 4.73 -20.51 -72.08
N SER A 474 4.43 -19.28 -71.59
CA SER A 474 5.14 -17.97 -71.51
C SER A 474 4.30 -16.98 -70.66
N GLY A 475 4.77 -15.84 -70.14
CA GLY A 475 6.08 -15.14 -70.18
C GLY A 475 6.17 -14.13 -69.01
N ALA A 476 7.36 -13.59 -68.67
CA ALA A 476 7.93 -12.31 -69.15
C ALA A 476 7.18 -11.04 -68.66
N SER A 477 7.81 -9.92 -68.27
CA SER A 477 9.19 -9.41 -68.45
C SER A 477 9.89 -9.14 -67.08
N VAL A 478 11.22 -9.30 -66.89
CA VAL A 478 12.37 -8.59 -67.49
C VAL A 478 12.28 -7.07 -67.27
N GLY A 479 13.29 -6.35 -66.76
CA GLY A 479 14.64 -6.69 -66.26
C GLY A 479 15.20 -5.47 -65.47
N SER A 480 16.49 -5.29 -65.17
CA SER A 480 17.70 -6.10 -65.33
C SER A 480 18.68 -5.74 -64.20
N GLY A 481 19.70 -6.56 -63.93
CA GLY A 481 20.57 -6.39 -62.76
C GLY A 481 21.59 -5.24 -62.87
N TYR A 482 21.71 -4.45 -61.80
CA TYR A 482 22.90 -3.68 -61.45
C TYR A 482 23.04 -3.60 -59.93
N HIS A 483 24.26 -3.72 -59.40
CA HIS A 483 24.55 -3.63 -57.97
C HIS A 483 24.96 -2.19 -57.61
N PRO A 484 24.26 -1.53 -56.67
CA PRO A 484 24.87 -0.49 -55.84
C PRO A 484 24.65 -0.81 -54.35
N SER A 485 25.40 -1.78 -53.83
CA SER A 485 25.33 -2.26 -52.43
C SER A 485 25.98 -1.28 -51.42
N GLN A 486 25.75 0.02 -51.59
CA GLN A 486 26.16 1.06 -50.64
C GLN A 486 25.06 2.10 -50.41
N GLU A 487 24.36 2.64 -51.43
CA GLU A 487 23.27 3.60 -51.18
C GLU A 487 22.11 2.99 -50.40
N ALA A 488 21.73 1.75 -50.72
CA ALA A 488 20.73 0.97 -49.99
C ALA A 488 21.14 0.61 -48.54
N ALA A 489 22.44 0.72 -48.20
CA ALA A 489 22.96 0.53 -46.83
C ALA A 489 23.13 1.87 -46.09
N ILE A 490 23.49 2.94 -46.81
CA ILE A 490 23.61 4.29 -46.28
C ILE A 490 22.25 4.86 -45.90
N LEU A 491 21.19 4.62 -46.69
CA LEU A 491 19.85 5.13 -46.40
C LEU A 491 19.32 4.68 -45.00
N PRO A 492 19.33 3.38 -44.61
CA PRO A 492 18.99 2.95 -43.25
C PRO A 492 19.85 3.58 -42.14
N ILE A 493 21.15 3.81 -42.41
CA ILE A 493 22.07 4.45 -41.45
C ILE A 493 21.73 5.94 -41.29
N VAL A 494 21.46 6.65 -42.40
CA VAL A 494 21.12 8.07 -42.40
C VAL A 494 19.72 8.31 -41.83
N THR A 495 18.73 7.44 -42.07
CA THR A 495 17.45 7.50 -41.34
C THR A 495 17.66 7.19 -39.86
N GLY A 496 18.42 6.14 -39.53
CA GLY A 496 18.75 5.79 -38.13
C GLY A 496 19.59 6.83 -37.38
N GLN A 497 20.32 7.69 -38.09
CA GLN A 497 20.97 8.88 -37.54
C GLN A 497 19.99 10.05 -37.43
N ARG A 498 19.26 10.39 -38.50
CA ARG A 498 18.23 11.44 -38.53
C ARG A 498 17.21 11.25 -37.42
N ASP A 499 16.77 10.02 -37.18
CA ASP A 499 15.73 9.71 -36.21
C ASP A 499 16.28 9.69 -34.78
N ARG A 500 17.57 9.34 -34.59
CA ARG A 500 18.30 9.61 -33.34
C ARG A 500 18.51 11.11 -33.08
N PHE A 501 18.78 11.91 -34.12
CA PHE A 501 18.86 13.37 -33.98
C PHE A 501 17.49 14.00 -33.70
N ARG A 502 16.40 13.51 -34.30
CA ARG A 502 15.02 13.92 -33.95
C ARG A 502 14.69 13.57 -32.52
N GLN A 503 14.95 12.32 -32.11
CA GLN A 503 14.73 11.86 -30.73
C GLN A 503 15.51 12.73 -29.74
N ARG A 504 16.81 12.96 -29.98
CA ARG A 504 17.64 13.84 -29.13
C ARG A 504 17.18 15.30 -29.15
N ASN A 505 16.66 15.81 -30.26
CA ASN A 505 16.13 17.18 -30.32
C ASN A 505 14.80 17.29 -29.56
N ILE A 506 13.94 16.28 -29.63
CA ILE A 506 12.70 16.18 -28.84
C ILE A 506 13.02 16.07 -27.34
N GLU A 507 14.04 15.29 -26.96
CA GLU A 507 14.56 15.20 -25.59
C GLU A 507 15.12 16.55 -25.12
N LEU A 508 15.91 17.24 -25.94
CA LEU A 508 16.43 18.58 -25.62
C LEU A 508 15.32 19.65 -25.55
N GLU A 509 14.29 19.58 -26.40
CA GLU A 509 13.12 20.45 -26.32
C GLU A 509 12.28 20.18 -25.07
N MET A 510 12.17 18.92 -24.62
CA MET A 510 11.53 18.58 -23.35
C MET A 510 12.37 19.02 -22.14
N GLU A 511 13.69 18.84 -22.16
CA GLU A 511 14.59 19.32 -21.11
C GLU A 511 14.58 20.86 -21.04
N LEU A 512 14.56 21.56 -22.19
CA LEU A 512 14.44 23.02 -22.28
C LEU A 512 13.11 23.50 -21.67
N ARG A 513 11.97 22.87 -22.04
CA ARG A 513 10.66 23.20 -21.45
C ARG A 513 10.63 22.93 -19.96
N LYS A 514 11.22 21.82 -19.50
CA LYS A 514 11.33 21.47 -18.08
C LYS A 514 12.17 22.49 -17.30
N GLN A 515 13.30 22.94 -17.87
CA GLN A 515 14.11 24.03 -17.31
C GLN A 515 13.33 25.34 -17.27
N GLN A 516 12.58 25.69 -18.34
CA GLN A 516 11.70 26.87 -18.35
C GLN A 516 10.61 26.79 -17.27
N THR A 517 9.97 25.63 -17.06
CA THR A 517 9.00 25.46 -15.97
C THR A 517 9.64 25.56 -14.59
N MET A 518 10.84 25.02 -14.37
CA MET A 518 11.54 25.18 -13.09
C MET A 518 11.96 26.64 -12.86
N ILE A 519 12.41 27.37 -13.90
CA ILE A 519 12.73 28.79 -13.79
C ILE A 519 11.49 29.60 -13.39
N ALA A 520 10.33 29.34 -14.00
CA ALA A 520 9.07 29.98 -13.63
C ALA A 520 8.65 29.63 -12.18
N GLU A 521 8.77 28.37 -11.77
CA GLU A 521 8.47 27.93 -10.40
C GLU A 521 9.41 28.57 -9.36
N TYR A 522 10.70 28.73 -9.68
CA TYR A 522 11.66 29.44 -8.82
C TYR A 522 11.39 30.95 -8.79
N GLN A 523 11.00 31.57 -9.91
CA GLN A 523 10.57 32.98 -9.93
C GLN A 523 9.33 33.20 -9.05
N GLU A 524 8.32 32.34 -9.14
CA GLU A 524 7.12 32.44 -8.29
C GLU A 524 7.46 32.23 -6.81
N LYS A 525 8.38 31.32 -6.48
CA LYS A 525 8.88 31.14 -5.11
C LYS A 525 9.65 32.36 -4.60
N VAL A 526 10.47 32.99 -5.44
CA VAL A 526 11.15 34.26 -5.08
C VAL A 526 10.13 35.36 -4.82
N GLU A 527 9.14 35.58 -5.70
CA GLU A 527 8.10 36.57 -5.45
C GLU A 527 7.26 36.27 -4.19
N ARG A 528 6.96 34.99 -3.92
CA ARG A 528 6.30 34.57 -2.67
C ARG A 528 7.15 34.96 -1.47
N PHE A 529 8.44 34.60 -1.45
CA PHE A 529 9.33 35.00 -0.35
C PHE A 529 9.56 36.51 -0.27
N GLU A 530 9.56 37.27 -1.36
CA GLU A 530 9.61 38.74 -1.32
C GLU A 530 8.33 39.33 -0.71
N ARG A 531 7.15 38.84 -1.11
CA ARG A 531 5.85 39.23 -0.53
C ARG A 531 5.76 38.87 0.95
N ASP A 532 6.19 37.69 1.33
CA ASP A 532 6.19 37.22 2.72
C ASP A 532 7.22 37.98 3.58
N ASN A 533 8.41 38.27 3.05
CA ASN A 533 9.39 39.14 3.73
C ASN A 533 8.85 40.57 3.90
N VAL A 534 8.19 41.15 2.88
CA VAL A 534 7.55 42.46 3.00
C VAL A 534 6.41 42.44 4.03
N GLY A 535 5.62 41.36 4.08
CA GLY A 535 4.61 41.14 5.11
C GLY A 535 5.21 41.05 6.52
N LEU A 536 6.28 40.27 6.70
CA LEU A 536 7.01 40.14 7.94
C LEU A 536 7.68 41.46 8.36
N TYR A 537 8.27 42.22 7.44
CA TYR A 537 8.81 43.56 7.75
C TYR A 537 7.72 44.55 8.15
N GLN A 538 6.53 44.48 7.54
CA GLN A 538 5.38 45.28 7.98
C GLN A 538 4.90 44.82 9.37
N GLN A 539 4.79 43.52 9.63
CA GLN A 539 4.36 42.97 10.92
C GLN A 539 5.38 43.28 12.03
N ILE A 540 6.68 43.15 11.77
CA ILE A 540 7.76 43.53 12.67
C ILE A 540 7.75 45.04 12.90
N ARG A 541 7.51 45.88 11.87
CA ARG A 541 7.35 47.33 12.05
C ARG A 541 6.11 47.66 12.89
N TYR A 542 4.99 46.97 12.70
CA TYR A 542 3.79 47.14 13.51
C TYR A 542 4.04 46.75 14.97
N LEU A 543 4.65 45.59 15.22
CA LEU A 543 5.03 45.11 16.56
C LEU A 543 6.10 46.01 17.20
N GLN A 544 7.07 46.53 16.44
CA GLN A 544 8.00 47.55 16.92
C GLN A 544 7.31 48.88 17.21
N SER A 545 6.30 49.29 16.44
CA SER A 545 5.54 50.51 16.73
C SER A 545 4.68 50.35 18.00
N TYR A 546 4.05 49.18 18.20
CA TYR A 546 3.34 48.83 19.43
C TYR A 546 4.29 48.75 20.63
N SER A 547 5.41 48.03 20.51
CA SER A 547 6.47 47.94 21.51
C SER A 547 7.06 49.32 21.86
N SER A 548 7.31 50.17 20.85
CA SER A 548 7.80 51.53 21.06
C SER A 548 6.78 52.40 21.77
N SER A 549 5.49 52.35 21.39
CA SER A 549 4.42 53.06 22.11
C SER A 549 4.25 52.56 23.55
N ASN A 550 4.31 51.25 23.76
CA ASN A 550 4.17 50.64 25.09
C ASN A 550 5.36 50.96 25.99
N ASN A 551 6.59 50.97 25.46
CA ASN A 551 7.78 51.44 26.17
C ASN A 551 7.74 52.95 26.41
N LYS A 552 7.19 53.76 25.49
CA LYS A 552 7.03 55.21 25.68
C LYS A 552 5.97 55.55 26.74
N ALA A 553 4.94 54.72 26.86
CA ALA A 553 3.96 54.76 27.95
C ALA A 553 4.49 54.22 29.29
N ARG A 554 5.71 53.66 29.30
CA ARG A 554 6.38 53.07 30.48
C ARG A 554 7.70 53.77 30.81
N PHE A 555 7.91 54.99 30.29
CA PHE A 555 9.11 55.80 30.52
C PHE A 555 8.78 57.17 31.15
N THR A 556 7.61 57.29 31.77
CA THR A 556 7.14 58.50 32.48
C THR A 556 6.99 58.31 33.99
N ASP A 557 7.11 57.07 34.49
CA ASP A 557 6.98 56.74 35.90
C ASP A 557 8.16 55.88 36.38
N GLU A 558 8.65 56.23 37.57
CA GLU A 558 9.58 55.53 38.47
C GLU A 558 11.03 55.28 37.99
N GLU A 559 11.94 56.08 38.56
CA GLU A 559 13.33 55.69 38.79
C GLU A 559 13.39 54.48 39.74
N SER A 560 14.31 53.53 39.51
CA SER A 560 15.27 53.02 40.52
C SER A 560 16.00 51.74 40.05
N GLU A 561 17.21 51.55 40.58
CA GLU A 561 18.06 50.38 40.37
C GLU A 561 17.45 49.09 40.93
N HIS A 562 17.52 47.98 40.19
CA HIS A 562 18.44 46.86 40.51
C HIS A 562 18.34 45.76 39.44
N GLY A 563 19.50 45.26 38.97
CA GLY A 563 19.56 44.25 37.91
C GLY A 563 19.62 42.80 38.43
N ARG A 564 19.39 41.85 37.52
CA ARG A 564 19.87 40.46 37.62
C ARG A 564 20.35 39.98 36.25
N SER A 565 21.45 39.24 36.22
CA SER A 565 21.90 38.52 35.03
C SER A 565 21.34 37.10 35.01
N PHE A 566 21.18 36.54 33.81
CA PHE A 566 21.54 35.15 33.56
C PHE A 566 21.98 34.96 32.10
N ASN A 567 22.71 33.87 31.84
CA ASN A 567 23.34 33.53 30.57
C ASN A 567 22.32 33.17 29.47
N GLU A 568 22.72 33.30 28.19
CA GLU A 568 23.15 32.11 27.45
C GLU A 568 24.10 32.42 26.27
N THR A 569 25.03 31.51 26.02
CA THR A 569 26.03 31.59 24.94
C THR A 569 26.07 30.29 24.14
N SER A 570 25.63 30.31 22.89
CA SER A 570 25.94 29.31 21.86
C SER A 570 25.61 29.87 20.46
N GLY A 571 26.03 29.18 19.39
CA GLY A 571 25.63 29.50 18.01
C GLY A 571 26.71 30.20 17.17
N SER A 572 27.61 29.42 16.57
CA SER A 572 28.64 29.94 15.66
C SER A 572 28.05 30.47 14.35
N ARG A 573 28.28 31.75 14.09
CA ARG A 573 28.79 32.31 12.82
C ARG A 573 28.72 31.41 11.58
N PHE A 574 27.99 31.89 10.57
CA PHE A 574 28.39 31.81 9.16
C PHE A 574 28.19 33.20 8.55
N ASP A 575 29.25 33.75 7.95
CA ASP A 575 29.16 34.91 7.06
C ASP A 575 29.02 34.35 5.64
N ASP A 576 28.03 34.81 4.86
CA ASP A 576 28.12 34.80 3.40
C ASP A 576 27.37 36.00 2.83
N THR A 577 28.05 36.79 2.00
CA THR A 577 27.56 38.06 1.48
C THR A 577 27.50 38.03 -0.05
N GLU A 578 26.30 38.00 -0.64
CA GLU A 578 26.17 38.30 -2.07
C GLU A 578 24.86 39.04 -2.40
N THR A 579 24.91 40.37 -2.37
CA THR A 579 23.78 41.26 -2.68
C THR A 579 23.76 41.60 -4.17
N VAL A 580 23.31 40.67 -5.03
CA VAL A 580 23.18 40.90 -6.47
C VAL A 580 21.88 41.63 -6.78
N GLN A 581 21.99 42.89 -7.25
CA GLN A 581 20.83 43.68 -7.68
C GLN A 581 20.34 43.22 -9.06
N VAL A 582 19.21 42.52 -9.13
CA VAL A 582 18.49 42.26 -10.40
C VAL A 582 17.81 43.55 -10.86
N ARG A 583 18.55 44.37 -11.60
CA ARG A 583 18.01 45.57 -12.24
C ARG A 583 17.36 45.20 -13.57
N MET A 584 16.03 45.23 -13.64
CA MET A 584 15.32 45.01 -14.90
C MET A 584 15.77 46.00 -15.97
N LEU A 585 16.00 45.50 -17.18
CA LEU A 585 16.25 46.26 -18.40
C LEU A 585 15.27 45.80 -19.48
N ASN A 586 14.33 46.67 -19.83
CA ASN A 586 13.50 46.51 -21.03
C ASN A 586 14.31 46.82 -22.31
N GLU A 587 13.67 46.54 -23.44
CA GLU A 587 14.27 46.40 -24.76
C GLU A 587 14.92 47.67 -25.37
N HIS A 588 15.62 47.44 -26.47
CA HIS A 588 16.33 48.44 -27.26
C HIS A 588 15.42 49.52 -27.84
N GLN A 589 15.91 50.76 -27.85
CA GLN A 589 15.88 51.59 -29.05
C GLN A 589 17.12 52.48 -29.12
N ALA A 590 17.73 52.58 -30.31
CA ALA A 590 19.00 53.26 -30.53
C ALA A 590 18.79 54.55 -31.32
N VAL A 591 19.34 55.66 -30.81
CA VAL A 591 19.60 56.92 -31.54
C VAL A 591 20.95 57.46 -31.07
N ASP A 592 21.69 58.08 -31.99
CA ASP A 592 23.12 58.33 -31.89
C ASP A 592 23.50 59.77 -31.42
N VAL A 593 24.71 59.90 -30.82
CA VAL A 593 25.67 61.04 -31.00
C VAL A 593 25.31 62.46 -30.45
N PRO A 594 26.24 63.22 -29.81
CA PRO A 594 27.28 62.83 -28.84
C PRO A 594 27.51 63.88 -27.68
N GLY A 595 28.37 63.52 -26.71
CA GLY A 595 29.25 64.51 -26.03
C GLY A 595 28.78 65.15 -24.71
N GLY A 596 29.71 65.27 -23.74
CA GLY A 596 29.46 65.91 -22.44
C GLY A 596 30.53 65.58 -21.38
N SER A 597 31.65 66.29 -21.37
CA SER A 597 32.76 66.07 -20.42
C SER A 597 32.70 67.02 -19.22
N VAL A 598 32.47 66.49 -18.00
CA VAL A 598 32.70 67.20 -16.73
C VAL A 598 33.32 66.24 -15.70
N LYS A 599 34.25 66.75 -14.89
CA LYS A 599 35.02 65.99 -13.89
C LYS A 599 34.29 65.94 -12.54
N GLY A 600 34.41 64.83 -11.81
CA GLY A 600 33.90 64.67 -10.44
C GLY A 600 34.92 64.02 -9.50
N SER A 601 35.15 64.64 -8.34
CA SER A 601 35.95 64.14 -7.21
C SER A 601 35.42 62.80 -6.66
N GLY A 602 36.20 61.88 -6.07
CA GLY A 602 37.62 61.94 -5.71
C GLY A 602 37.92 61.43 -4.29
N PHE A 603 37.42 60.24 -3.92
CA PHE A 603 37.54 59.70 -2.54
C PHE A 603 38.01 58.22 -2.41
N GLY A 604 38.41 57.56 -3.50
CA GLY A 604 38.81 56.13 -3.48
C GLY A 604 40.30 55.83 -3.22
N SER A 605 41.21 56.78 -3.46
CA SER A 605 42.66 56.50 -3.62
C SER A 605 43.45 56.22 -2.33
N LYS A 606 42.79 56.05 -1.18
CA LYS A 606 43.44 55.68 0.10
C LYS A 606 43.21 54.22 0.53
N LEU A 607 42.28 53.50 -0.10
CA LEU A 607 42.02 52.09 0.21
C LEU A 607 42.83 51.15 -0.70
N ALA A 608 42.86 51.44 -2.00
CA ALA A 608 43.60 50.64 -3.01
C ALA A 608 45.10 50.48 -2.66
N THR A 609 45.77 51.57 -2.29
CA THR A 609 47.20 51.58 -1.93
C THR A 609 47.52 50.70 -0.73
N LYS A 610 46.55 50.44 0.16
CA LYS A 610 46.74 49.59 1.35
C LYS A 610 46.66 48.10 1.01
N TYR A 611 45.83 47.73 0.03
CA TYR A 611 45.79 46.37 -0.53
C TYR A 611 47.01 46.06 -1.41
N GLN A 612 47.39 46.99 -2.30
CA GLN A 612 48.56 46.84 -3.19
C GLN A 612 49.84 46.47 -2.40
N ASN A 613 50.07 47.15 -1.27
CA ASN A 613 51.25 46.93 -0.43
C ASN A 613 51.19 45.59 0.35
N LEU A 614 50.00 45.07 0.64
CA LEU A 614 49.81 43.78 1.30
C LEU A 614 50.07 42.61 0.35
N CYS A 615 49.60 42.71 -0.90
CA CYS A 615 49.92 41.73 -1.95
C CYS A 615 51.43 41.70 -2.25
N ASN A 616 52.09 42.86 -2.37
CA ASN A 616 53.53 42.94 -2.63
C ASN A 616 54.38 42.40 -1.46
N ALA A 617 53.89 42.41 -0.22
CA ALA A 617 54.58 41.81 0.92
C ALA A 617 54.55 40.28 0.88
N LEU A 618 53.45 39.67 0.42
CA LEU A 618 53.27 38.21 0.37
C LEU A 618 53.99 37.55 -0.82
N VAL A 619 54.24 38.27 -1.92
CA VAL A 619 55.01 37.73 -3.06
C VAL A 619 56.52 37.65 -2.76
N ASN A 620 57.05 38.53 -1.92
CA ASN A 620 58.49 38.62 -1.61
C ASN A 620 58.94 37.72 -0.44
N SER A 621 58.10 36.83 0.10
CA SER A 621 58.45 35.88 1.16
C SER A 621 58.51 34.42 0.69
N ARG A 622 58.82 34.19 -0.59
CA ARG A 622 59.07 32.85 -1.18
C ARG A 622 60.29 32.82 -2.10
N VAL A 623 61.40 33.29 -1.56
CA VAL A 623 62.78 32.83 -1.85
C VAL A 623 63.44 32.56 -0.50
#